data_AF-A0A5B1R662-F1
#
_entry.id   AF-A0A5B1R662-F1
#
_cell.length_a   1.000
_cell.length_b   1.000
_cell.length_c   1.000
_cell.angle_alpha   90.00
_cell.angle_beta   90.00
_cell.angle_gamma   90.00
#
_symmetry.space_group_name_H-M   'P 1'
#
loop_
_entity.id
_entity.type
_entity.pdbx_description
1 polymer ?
#
loop_
_entity_poly.entity_id
_entity_poly.type
_entity_poly.pdbx_seq_one_letter_code
_entity_poly.pdbx_strand_id
1 'polypeptide(L)'
;MPGAPSPFEPHVQTWYERDVQSTLEPNPTQRTTLIVAACYIVAIAILWHVPYLNLIIYPFKLLTVGFHEMSHAFVGVLTCAHIHSIELDPDEGGATRMSGGISWLTLPAGYLGSSLIGAALIACGFDTNASKVASLCLAVFFLFTLWWARRNWLTWVLIVGMSGLIVLFWFVAGGEALRYLVLFIGVMSCLYVLWDVIDDTIARKVNTSDASAFADICGCCPSRVWGVVWLLIAACFFAAGILVGLAAFKETAAQQKEDASHFLPVPGSSGAVPSTPLSLLAVFASAVLAFVAA
;
A
#
# COMPACT_ATOMS: atom_id res chain seq x y z
N MET A 1 7.32 -72.27 4.81
CA MET A 1 8.09 -71.09 4.39
C MET A 1 7.25 -69.86 4.66
N PRO A 2 7.69 -68.88 5.46
CA PRO A 2 6.97 -67.62 5.62
C PRO A 2 7.08 -66.81 4.31
N GLY A 3 5.95 -66.32 3.81
CA GLY A 3 5.85 -65.58 2.55
C GLY A 3 6.58 -64.23 2.59
N ALA A 4 7.12 -63.82 1.44
CA ALA A 4 7.84 -62.56 1.29
C ALA A 4 6.92 -61.35 1.58
N PRO A 5 7.43 -60.30 2.26
CA PRO A 5 6.66 -59.09 2.51
C PRO A 5 6.32 -58.35 1.20
N SER A 6 5.09 -57.86 1.11
CA SER A 6 4.58 -57.03 0.02
C SER A 6 5.44 -55.75 -0.14
N PRO A 7 5.88 -55.39 -1.37
CA PRO A 7 6.66 -54.18 -1.62
C PRO A 7 5.84 -52.88 -1.60
N PHE A 8 4.52 -52.97 -1.38
CA PHE A 8 3.63 -51.81 -1.35
C PHE A 8 3.26 -51.46 0.09
N GLU A 9 4.11 -50.65 0.73
CA GLU A 9 3.74 -49.86 1.90
C GLU A 9 2.68 -48.82 1.46
N PRO A 10 1.48 -48.77 2.06
CA PRO A 10 0.52 -47.73 1.76
C PRO A 10 1.10 -46.38 2.24
N HIS A 11 1.42 -45.49 1.31
CA HIS A 11 1.74 -44.11 1.63
C HIS A 11 0.49 -43.44 2.22
N VAL A 12 0.39 -43.42 3.54
CA VAL A 12 -0.64 -42.67 4.26
C VAL A 12 -0.32 -41.18 4.06
N GLN A 13 -0.94 -40.56 3.06
CA GLN A 13 -0.95 -39.11 2.93
C GLN A 13 -1.77 -38.54 4.10
N THR A 14 -1.05 -38.12 5.15
CA THR A 14 -1.64 -37.38 6.26
C THR A 14 -1.91 -35.96 5.78
N TRP A 15 -3.13 -35.74 5.28
CA TRP A 15 -3.67 -34.40 5.08
C TRP A 15 -3.91 -33.80 6.46
N TYR A 16 -2.98 -32.95 6.93
CA TYR A 16 -3.26 -32.11 8.10
C TYR A 16 -4.33 -31.10 7.69
N GLU A 17 -5.54 -31.27 8.21
CA GLU A 17 -6.56 -30.23 8.14
C GLU A 17 -6.00 -29.00 8.88
N ARG A 18 -5.63 -27.96 8.12
CA ARG A 18 -5.29 -26.67 8.71
C ARG A 18 -6.57 -26.09 9.28
N ASP A 19 -6.71 -26.15 10.59
CA ASP A 19 -7.81 -25.52 11.28
C ASP A 19 -7.72 -23.99 11.07
N VAL A 20 -8.78 -23.42 10.48
CA VAL A 20 -8.88 -21.99 10.19
C VAL A 20 -8.75 -21.18 11.48
N GLN A 21 -9.29 -21.69 12.59
CA GLN A 21 -9.20 -21.01 13.88
C GLN A 21 -7.75 -20.91 14.35
N SER A 22 -6.99 -22.01 14.34
CA SER A 22 -5.55 -21.98 14.67
C SER A 22 -4.71 -21.06 13.76
N THR A 23 -5.09 -20.94 12.48
CA THR A 23 -4.39 -20.07 11.51
C THR A 23 -4.66 -18.59 11.77
N LEU A 24 -5.88 -18.23 12.18
CA LEU A 24 -6.29 -16.84 12.37
C LEU A 24 -6.12 -16.35 13.81
N GLU A 25 -5.85 -17.24 14.77
CA GLU A 25 -5.59 -16.83 16.16
C GLU A 25 -4.31 -15.99 16.25
N PRO A 26 -4.41 -14.73 16.73
CA PRO A 26 -3.27 -13.82 16.78
C PRO A 26 -2.31 -14.17 17.91
N ASN A 27 -1.03 -14.31 17.59
CA ASN A 27 0.03 -14.39 18.60
C ASN A 27 0.24 -13.01 19.29
N PRO A 28 1.03 -12.91 20.39
CA PRO A 28 1.25 -11.63 21.09
C PRO A 28 1.81 -10.49 20.21
N THR A 29 2.66 -10.82 19.24
CA THR A 29 3.24 -9.85 18.30
C THR A 29 2.18 -9.33 17.35
N GLN A 30 1.40 -10.23 16.74
CA GLN A 30 0.27 -9.89 15.87
C GLN A 30 -0.79 -9.10 16.63
N ARG A 31 -1.07 -9.45 17.89
CA ARG A 31 -2.00 -8.70 18.75
C ARG A 31 -1.55 -7.25 18.95
N THR A 32 -0.25 -7.03 19.14
CA THR A 32 0.33 -5.67 19.20
C THR A 32 0.10 -4.93 17.89
N THR A 33 0.40 -5.56 16.75
CA THR A 33 0.16 -4.97 15.41
C THR A 33 -1.32 -4.60 15.21
N LEU A 34 -2.26 -5.47 15.61
CA LEU A 34 -3.70 -5.20 15.54
C LEU A 34 -4.12 -4.02 16.42
N ILE A 35 -3.60 -3.94 17.65
CA ILE A 35 -3.86 -2.82 18.56
C ILE A 35 -3.33 -1.52 17.95
N VAL A 36 -2.11 -1.53 17.40
CA VAL A 36 -1.52 -0.37 16.72
C VAL A 36 -2.36 0.05 15.52
N ALA A 37 -2.80 -0.89 14.68
CA ALA A 37 -3.68 -0.60 13.54
C ALA A 37 -5.01 0.02 14.00
N ALA A 38 -5.62 -0.49 15.07
CA ALA A 38 -6.84 0.08 15.65
C ALA A 38 -6.61 1.51 16.18
N CYS A 39 -5.48 1.73 16.87
CA CYS A 39 -5.06 3.07 17.30
C CYS A 39 -4.86 4.02 16.11
N TYR A 40 -4.28 3.55 15.00
CA TYR A 40 -4.16 4.33 13.77
C TYR A 40 -5.52 4.74 13.22
N ILE A 41 -6.48 3.82 13.15
CA ILE A 41 -7.83 4.16 12.65
C ILE A 41 -8.45 5.31 13.45
N VAL A 42 -8.37 5.23 14.78
CA VAL A 42 -8.91 6.28 15.66
C VAL A 42 -8.11 7.58 15.52
N ALA A 43 -6.78 7.52 15.53
CA ALA A 43 -5.93 8.69 15.41
C ALA A 43 -6.14 9.40 14.06
N ILE A 44 -6.19 8.65 12.96
CA ILE A 44 -6.43 9.19 11.62
C ILE A 44 -7.81 9.86 11.57
N ALA A 45 -8.85 9.21 12.09
CA ALA A 45 -10.19 9.80 12.12
C ALA A 45 -10.22 11.14 12.88
N ILE A 46 -9.53 11.25 14.02
CA ILE A 46 -9.43 12.50 14.79
C ILE A 46 -8.63 13.55 14.00
N LEU A 47 -7.44 13.19 13.52
CA LEU A 47 -6.55 14.11 12.79
C LEU A 47 -7.17 14.63 11.49
N TRP A 48 -8.06 13.85 10.87
CA TRP A 48 -8.77 14.24 9.65
C TRP A 48 -9.80 15.35 9.88
N HIS A 49 -10.47 15.35 11.03
CA HIS A 49 -11.59 16.27 11.31
C HIS A 49 -11.19 17.49 12.13
N VAL A 50 -10.09 17.42 12.87
CA VAL A 50 -9.65 18.54 13.72
C VAL A 50 -8.86 19.57 12.89
N PRO A 51 -9.30 20.84 12.84
CA PRO A 51 -8.58 21.90 12.14
C PRO A 51 -7.14 22.05 12.64
N TYR A 52 -6.20 22.40 11.76
CA TYR A 52 -4.76 22.52 12.01
C TYR A 52 -4.02 21.20 12.28
N LEU A 53 -4.65 20.22 12.96
CA LEU A 53 -4.07 18.88 13.12
C LEU A 53 -4.07 18.10 11.81
N ASN A 54 -5.00 18.40 10.91
CA ASN A 54 -5.03 17.81 9.58
C ASN A 54 -3.74 18.05 8.77
N LEU A 55 -3.02 19.14 9.04
CA LEU A 55 -1.73 19.46 8.40
C LEU A 55 -0.65 18.42 8.68
N ILE A 56 -0.74 17.70 9.80
CA ILE A 56 0.21 16.64 10.18
C ILE A 56 0.03 15.41 9.27
N ILE A 57 -1.22 15.03 9.02
CA ILE A 57 -1.54 13.85 8.18
C ILE A 57 -1.60 14.19 6.69
N TYR A 58 -1.62 15.47 6.36
CA TYR A 58 -1.75 15.98 5.01
C TYR A 58 -0.79 15.37 3.97
N PRO A 59 0.53 15.25 4.20
CA PRO A 59 1.42 14.59 3.25
C PRO A 59 1.03 13.11 3.02
N PHE A 60 0.54 12.41 4.04
CA PHE A 60 0.08 11.03 3.89
C PHE A 60 -1.26 10.96 3.15
N LYS A 61 -2.15 11.94 3.33
CA LYS A 61 -3.37 12.06 2.52
C LYS A 61 -3.03 12.25 1.04
N LEU A 62 -2.10 13.15 0.72
CA LEU A 62 -1.65 13.34 -0.67
C LEU A 62 -0.97 12.09 -1.24
N LEU A 63 -0.23 11.35 -0.42
CA LEU A 63 0.35 10.06 -0.82
C LEU A 63 -0.74 9.05 -1.22
N THR A 64 -1.82 8.96 -0.45
CA THR A 64 -2.93 8.04 -0.75
C THR A 64 -3.75 8.49 -1.97
N VAL A 65 -3.91 9.80 -2.18
CA VAL A 65 -4.42 10.34 -3.46
C VAL A 65 -3.51 9.89 -4.61
N GLY A 66 -2.19 9.93 -4.42
CA GLY A 66 -1.23 9.42 -5.40
C GLY A 66 -1.45 7.94 -5.74
N PHE A 67 -1.75 7.10 -4.76
CA PHE A 67 -2.12 5.69 -5.01
C PHE A 67 -3.40 5.56 -5.84
N HIS A 68 -4.39 6.41 -5.58
CA HIS A 68 -5.66 6.46 -6.31
C HIS A 68 -5.42 6.83 -7.79
N GLU A 69 -4.77 7.97 -8.03
CA GLU A 69 -4.52 8.47 -9.40
C GLU A 69 -3.66 7.52 -10.23
N MET A 70 -2.61 6.97 -9.62
CA MET A 70 -1.76 6.00 -10.30
C MET A 70 -2.49 4.70 -10.64
N SER A 71 -3.52 4.34 -9.88
CA SER A 71 -4.32 3.15 -10.19
C SER A 71 -5.17 3.38 -11.45
N HIS A 72 -5.72 4.58 -11.64
CA HIS A 72 -6.33 4.96 -12.92
C HIS A 72 -5.33 4.86 -14.06
N ALA A 73 -4.15 5.47 -13.90
CA ALA A 73 -3.12 5.47 -14.93
C ALA A 73 -2.66 4.05 -15.29
N PHE A 74 -2.45 3.19 -14.30
CA PHE A 74 -2.03 1.81 -14.49
C PHE A 74 -3.07 0.98 -15.27
N VAL A 75 -4.34 1.00 -14.84
CA VAL A 75 -5.41 0.30 -15.56
C VAL A 75 -5.65 0.94 -16.93
N GLY A 76 -5.47 2.26 -17.04
CA GLY A 76 -5.47 2.98 -18.31
C GLY A 76 -4.47 2.38 -19.28
N VAL A 77 -3.19 2.29 -18.90
CA VAL A 77 -2.14 1.69 -19.74
C VAL A 77 -2.47 0.24 -20.11
N LEU A 78 -2.95 -0.57 -19.17
CA LEU A 78 -3.37 -1.96 -19.44
C LEU A 78 -4.54 -2.07 -20.42
N THR A 79 -5.39 -1.03 -20.49
CA THR A 79 -6.51 -0.94 -21.43
C THR A 79 -6.18 -0.10 -22.66
N CYS A 80 -4.90 0.13 -22.93
CA CYS A 80 -4.37 0.88 -24.08
C CYS A 80 -4.72 2.39 -24.08
N ALA A 81 -4.93 2.98 -22.90
CA ALA A 81 -5.02 4.43 -22.75
C ALA A 81 -3.63 5.09 -22.84
N HIS A 82 -3.61 6.30 -23.37
CA HIS A 82 -2.44 7.18 -23.33
C HIS A 82 -2.56 8.13 -22.14
N ILE A 83 -1.61 8.07 -21.19
CA ILE A 83 -1.58 8.92 -20.00
C ILE A 83 -0.86 10.24 -20.31
N HIS A 84 -1.56 11.37 -20.17
CA HIS A 84 -1.01 12.71 -20.46
C HIS A 84 -0.31 13.34 -19.26
N SER A 85 -0.94 13.29 -18.09
CA SER A 85 -0.38 13.78 -16.83
C SER A 85 -1.14 13.23 -15.63
N ILE A 86 -0.45 13.21 -14.49
CA ILE A 86 -1.05 13.03 -13.17
C ILE A 86 -0.75 14.30 -12.36
N GLU A 87 -1.78 14.86 -11.74
CA GLU A 87 -1.70 16.09 -10.95
C GLU A 87 -2.22 15.79 -9.54
N LEU A 88 -1.47 16.20 -8.51
CA LEU A 88 -1.91 16.21 -7.12
C LEU A 88 -2.22 17.66 -6.74
N ASP A 89 -3.49 17.95 -6.50
CA ASP A 89 -3.99 19.26 -6.13
C ASP A 89 -4.21 19.37 -4.61
N PRO A 90 -3.70 20.43 -3.96
CA PRO A 90 -3.88 20.62 -2.53
C PRO A 90 -5.31 20.68 -2.02
N ASP A 91 -6.21 21.24 -2.83
CA ASP A 91 -7.55 21.67 -2.47
C ASP A 91 -8.61 20.79 -3.15
N GLU A 92 -8.33 20.30 -4.36
CA GLU A 92 -9.25 19.49 -5.16
C GLU A 92 -8.92 17.98 -5.16
N GLY A 93 -7.79 17.56 -4.59
CA GLY A 93 -7.40 16.15 -4.50
C GLY A 93 -6.41 15.73 -5.59
N GLY A 94 -6.83 14.90 -6.54
CA GLY A 94 -5.96 14.36 -7.61
C GLY A 94 -6.68 14.35 -8.95
N ALA A 95 -5.91 14.35 -10.04
CA ALA A 95 -6.48 14.21 -11.38
C ALA A 95 -5.54 13.47 -12.33
N THR A 96 -6.04 12.42 -12.96
CA THR A 96 -5.37 11.68 -14.02
C THR A 96 -5.94 12.04 -15.38
N ARG A 97 -5.16 12.74 -16.20
CA ARG A 97 -5.55 13.08 -17.58
C ARG A 97 -5.10 11.97 -18.52
N MET A 98 -6.04 11.29 -19.15
CA MET A 98 -5.77 10.22 -20.11
C MET A 98 -6.73 10.27 -21.30
N SER A 99 -6.32 9.69 -22.44
CA SER A 99 -7.16 9.49 -23.61
C SER A 99 -7.18 8.02 -24.03
N GLY A 100 -8.35 7.49 -24.37
CA GLY A 100 -8.54 6.06 -24.63
C GLY A 100 -8.69 5.25 -23.34
N GLY A 101 -8.51 3.93 -23.43
CA GLY A 101 -8.80 3.03 -22.31
C GLY A 101 -10.25 2.59 -22.24
N ILE A 102 -10.54 1.69 -21.30
CA ILE A 102 -11.90 1.22 -21.02
C ILE A 102 -12.37 1.90 -19.73
N SER A 103 -13.20 2.94 -19.83
CA SER A 103 -13.67 3.73 -18.66
C SER A 103 -14.36 2.88 -17.60
N TRP A 104 -14.98 1.77 -17.99
CA TRP A 104 -15.59 0.80 -17.06
C TRP A 104 -14.58 0.15 -16.11
N LEU A 105 -13.32 0.07 -16.51
CA LEU A 105 -12.23 -0.47 -15.70
C LEU A 105 -11.40 0.64 -15.06
N THR A 106 -11.16 1.74 -15.78
CA THR A 106 -10.30 2.82 -15.27
C THR A 106 -10.97 3.61 -14.15
N LEU A 107 -12.26 3.96 -14.24
CA LEU A 107 -12.94 4.74 -13.20
C LEU A 107 -12.98 4.05 -11.82
N PRO A 108 -13.36 2.75 -11.69
CA PRO A 108 -13.28 2.11 -10.38
C PRO A 108 -11.83 1.84 -9.93
N ALA A 109 -10.85 1.91 -10.83
CA ALA A 109 -9.46 1.56 -10.51
C ALA A 109 -8.86 2.43 -9.41
N GLY A 110 -9.25 3.71 -9.30
CA GLY A 110 -8.76 4.60 -8.25
C GLY A 110 -9.05 4.03 -6.86
N TYR A 111 -10.33 3.84 -6.55
CA TYR A 111 -10.77 3.32 -5.25
C TYR A 111 -10.31 1.88 -5.01
N LEU A 112 -10.46 1.00 -6.00
CA LEU A 112 -10.15 -0.42 -5.83
C LEU A 112 -8.63 -0.65 -5.77
N GLY A 113 -7.86 0.04 -6.59
CA GLY A 113 -6.41 -0.07 -6.66
C GLY A 113 -5.73 0.50 -5.42
N SER A 114 -6.12 1.70 -4.96
CA SER A 114 -5.61 2.28 -3.72
C SER A 114 -5.97 1.45 -2.48
N SER A 115 -7.17 0.84 -2.45
CA SER A 115 -7.57 -0.10 -1.41
C SER A 115 -6.74 -1.39 -1.42
N LEU A 116 -6.46 -1.94 -2.60
CA LEU A 116 -5.63 -3.14 -2.76
C LEU A 116 -4.18 -2.87 -2.34
N ILE A 117 -3.61 -1.75 -2.76
CA ILE A 117 -2.27 -1.31 -2.32
C ILE A 117 -2.27 -1.15 -0.80
N GLY A 118 -3.30 -0.49 -0.23
CA GLY A 118 -3.46 -0.36 1.21
C GLY A 118 -3.48 -1.70 1.94
N ALA A 119 -4.26 -2.65 1.45
CA ALA A 119 -4.35 -4.00 2.00
C ALA A 119 -3.02 -4.76 1.93
N ALA A 120 -2.28 -4.64 0.83
CA ALA A 120 -0.97 -5.25 0.69
C ALA A 120 0.03 -4.65 1.70
N LEU A 121 0.04 -3.33 1.87
CA LEU A 121 0.90 -2.66 2.86
C LEU A 121 0.51 -3.03 4.30
N ILE A 122 -0.80 -3.15 4.60
CA ILE A 122 -1.28 -3.65 5.90
C ILE A 122 -0.73 -5.04 6.15
N ALA A 123 -0.85 -5.97 5.20
CA ALA A 123 -0.34 -7.33 5.34
C ALA A 123 1.17 -7.34 5.57
N CYS A 124 1.94 -6.57 4.79
CA CYS A 124 3.38 -6.43 4.98
C CYS A 124 3.76 -5.81 6.33
N GLY A 125 2.89 -4.97 6.93
CA GLY A 125 3.08 -4.38 8.26
C GLY A 125 3.09 -5.38 9.43
N PHE A 126 2.75 -6.64 9.19
CA PHE A 126 2.84 -7.70 10.20
C PHE A 126 4.26 -8.27 10.36
N ASP A 127 5.14 -8.04 9.39
CA ASP A 127 6.53 -8.52 9.43
C ASP A 127 7.55 -7.46 8.99
N THR A 128 8.73 -7.50 9.59
CA THR A 128 9.79 -6.51 9.36
C THR A 128 10.42 -6.67 7.98
N ASN A 129 10.68 -7.90 7.54
CA ASN A 129 11.27 -8.16 6.23
C ASN A 129 10.27 -7.91 5.10
N ALA A 130 9.02 -8.30 5.28
CA ALA A 130 7.94 -7.97 4.37
C ALA A 130 7.78 -6.45 4.20
N SER A 131 7.87 -5.69 5.30
CA SER A 131 7.83 -4.22 5.25
C SER A 131 9.04 -3.60 4.54
N LYS A 132 10.25 -4.15 4.72
CA LYS A 132 11.42 -3.76 3.94
C LYS A 132 11.17 -3.95 2.44
N VAL A 133 10.71 -5.14 2.02
CA VAL A 133 10.36 -5.40 0.61
C VAL A 133 9.27 -4.45 0.12
N ALA A 134 8.20 -4.26 0.89
CA ALA A 134 7.11 -3.36 0.54
C ALA A 134 7.60 -1.92 0.31
N SER A 135 8.55 -1.44 1.11
CA SER A 135 9.12 -0.10 0.92
C SER A 135 9.99 0.02 -0.33
N LEU A 136 10.63 -1.07 -0.80
CA LEU A 136 11.31 -1.09 -2.10
C LEU A 136 10.29 -1.07 -3.25
N CYS A 137 9.18 -1.79 -3.12
CA CYS A 137 8.07 -1.71 -4.07
C CYS A 137 7.48 -0.29 -4.12
N LEU A 138 7.31 0.37 -2.96
CA LEU A 138 6.89 1.76 -2.88
C LEU A 138 7.89 2.71 -3.55
N ALA A 139 9.19 2.47 -3.42
CA ALA A 139 10.20 3.27 -4.11
C ALA A 139 10.06 3.16 -5.64
N VAL A 140 9.84 1.96 -6.17
CA VAL A 140 9.55 1.77 -7.61
C VAL A 140 8.27 2.49 -8.02
N PHE A 141 7.22 2.37 -7.20
CA PHE A 141 5.95 3.06 -7.43
C PHE A 141 6.13 4.60 -7.44
N PHE A 142 6.97 5.16 -6.55
CA PHE A 142 7.29 6.59 -6.53
C PHE A 142 8.03 7.05 -7.78
N LEU A 143 8.93 6.24 -8.33
CA LEU A 143 9.61 6.56 -9.58
C LEU A 143 8.61 6.66 -10.75
N PHE A 144 7.67 5.72 -10.83
CA PHE A 144 6.60 5.78 -11.83
C PHE A 144 5.67 6.96 -11.61
N THR A 145 5.33 7.25 -10.35
CA THR A 145 4.51 8.43 -10.00
C THR A 145 5.21 9.72 -10.42
N LEU A 146 6.51 9.85 -10.12
CA LEU A 146 7.31 10.99 -10.57
C LEU A 146 7.37 11.10 -12.09
N TRP A 147 7.44 9.98 -12.83
CA TRP A 147 7.48 10.02 -14.29
C TRP A 147 6.27 10.74 -14.89
N TRP A 148 5.07 10.40 -14.43
CA TRP A 148 3.83 11.02 -14.93
C TRP A 148 3.47 12.35 -14.27
N ALA A 149 3.92 12.58 -13.03
CA ALA A 149 3.60 13.78 -12.25
C ALA A 149 4.74 14.81 -12.15
N ARG A 150 5.84 14.63 -12.90
CA ARG A 150 7.07 15.47 -12.84
C ARG A 150 6.87 16.97 -12.99
N ARG A 151 5.77 17.40 -13.61
CA ARG A 151 5.46 18.82 -13.81
C ARG A 151 4.96 19.51 -12.53
N ASN A 152 4.56 18.74 -11.52
CA ASN A 152 4.02 19.25 -10.26
C ASN A 152 5.10 19.26 -9.17
N TRP A 153 5.47 20.47 -8.72
CA TRP A 153 6.46 20.67 -7.65
C TRP A 153 6.05 20.02 -6.31
N LEU A 154 4.76 20.05 -5.98
CA LEU A 154 4.26 19.45 -4.75
C LEU A 154 4.47 17.93 -4.74
N THR A 155 4.33 17.27 -5.90
CA THR A 155 4.63 15.84 -6.04
C THR A 155 6.10 15.54 -5.78
N TRP A 156 7.02 16.40 -6.22
CA TRP A 156 8.45 16.25 -5.91
C TRP A 156 8.72 16.37 -4.41
N VAL A 157 8.21 17.41 -3.76
CA VAL A 157 8.38 17.61 -2.32
C VAL A 157 7.80 16.43 -1.54
N LEU A 158 6.61 15.97 -1.93
CA LEU A 158 5.95 14.84 -1.29
C LEU A 158 6.76 13.56 -1.42
N ILE A 159 7.18 13.20 -2.64
CA ILE A 159 7.88 11.93 -2.90
C ILE A 159 9.28 11.95 -2.28
N VAL A 160 10.02 13.05 -2.37
CA VAL A 160 11.33 13.17 -1.71
C VAL A 160 11.17 13.13 -0.19
N GLY A 161 10.16 13.82 0.36
CA GLY A 161 9.86 13.81 1.79
C GLY A 161 9.48 12.42 2.30
N MET A 162 8.58 11.71 1.61
CA MET A 162 8.18 10.35 1.97
C MET A 162 9.32 9.34 1.80
N SER A 163 10.12 9.47 0.73
CA SER A 163 11.31 8.64 0.54
C SER A 163 12.31 8.84 1.67
N GLY A 164 12.57 10.09 2.06
CA GLY A 164 13.43 10.43 3.19
C GLY A 164 12.92 9.85 4.51
N LEU A 165 11.61 9.91 4.75
CA LEU A 165 10.97 9.33 5.94
C LEU A 165 11.08 7.80 5.96
N ILE A 166 10.82 7.14 4.84
CA ILE A 166 10.96 5.68 4.70
C ILE A 166 12.41 5.25 4.95
N VAL A 167 13.37 5.95 4.34
CA VAL A 167 14.80 5.69 4.54
C VAL A 167 15.17 5.89 6.01
N LEU A 168 14.75 7.00 6.64
CA LEU A 168 15.00 7.25 8.05
C LEU A 168 14.49 6.07 8.92
N PHE A 169 13.25 5.64 8.69
CA PHE A 169 12.62 4.58 9.48
C PHE A 169 13.19 3.19 9.19
N TRP A 170 13.80 2.99 8.00
CA TRP A 170 14.56 1.80 7.69
C TRP A 170 15.78 1.63 8.62
N PHE A 171 16.47 2.73 8.94
CA PHE A 171 17.65 2.71 9.81
C PHE A 171 17.30 2.60 11.31
N VAL A 172 16.07 2.92 11.72
CA VAL A 172 15.66 2.90 13.13
C VAL A 172 15.28 1.48 13.57
N ALA A 173 15.89 1.03 14.67
CA ALA A 173 15.60 -0.24 15.32
C ALA A 173 15.62 -1.47 14.37
N GLY A 174 16.52 -1.47 13.37
CA GLY A 174 16.64 -2.59 12.42
C GLY A 174 15.51 -2.71 11.41
N GLY A 175 14.68 -1.67 11.24
CA GLY A 175 13.52 -1.65 10.36
C GLY A 175 12.19 -1.87 11.08
N GLU A 176 12.18 -2.01 12.41
CA GLU A 176 10.93 -2.12 13.18
C GLU A 176 10.07 -0.86 13.05
N ALA A 177 10.69 0.33 13.05
CA ALA A 177 9.95 1.58 12.82
C ALA A 177 9.33 1.60 11.41
N LEU A 178 10.07 1.16 10.39
CA LEU A 178 9.57 1.05 9.03
C LEU A 178 8.34 0.13 8.94
N ARG A 179 8.33 -0.98 9.68
CA ARG A 179 7.17 -1.89 9.74
C ARG A 179 5.90 -1.16 10.17
N TYR A 180 5.99 -0.34 11.22
CA TYR A 180 4.85 0.43 11.69
C TYR A 180 4.49 1.61 10.79
N LEU A 181 5.44 2.18 10.04
CA LEU A 181 5.18 3.20 9.02
C LEU A 181 4.46 2.61 7.80
N VAL A 182 4.90 1.44 7.33
CA VAL A 182 4.25 0.71 6.22
C VAL A 182 2.82 0.33 6.61
N LEU A 183 2.61 -0.18 7.82
CA LEU A 183 1.29 -0.44 8.37
C LEU A 183 0.43 0.84 8.39
N PHE A 184 1.00 1.97 8.85
CA PHE A 184 0.31 3.26 8.90
C PHE A 184 -0.11 3.73 7.50
N ILE A 185 0.79 3.69 6.51
CA ILE A 185 0.50 4.06 5.13
C ILE A 185 -0.61 3.16 4.55
N GLY A 186 -0.57 1.86 4.83
CA GLY A 186 -1.61 0.91 4.41
C GLY A 186 -2.98 1.24 5.00
N VAL A 187 -3.04 1.47 6.32
CA VAL A 187 -4.28 1.88 7.01
C VAL A 187 -4.79 3.22 6.49
N MET A 188 -3.89 4.20 6.30
CA MET A 188 -4.22 5.49 5.69
C MET A 188 -4.85 5.32 4.31
N SER A 189 -4.29 4.45 3.44
CA SER A 189 -4.79 4.23 2.09
C SER A 189 -6.19 3.64 2.06
N CYS A 190 -6.47 2.65 2.90
CA CYS A 190 -7.83 2.07 2.98
C CYS A 190 -8.85 3.05 3.59
N LEU A 191 -8.47 3.82 4.61
CA LEU A 191 -9.35 4.82 5.21
C LEU A 191 -9.57 6.02 4.30
N TYR A 192 -8.59 6.38 3.46
CA TYR A 192 -8.74 7.43 2.46
C TYR A 192 -9.94 7.16 1.57
N VAL A 193 -10.06 5.95 1.02
CA VAL A 193 -11.19 5.56 0.16
C VAL A 193 -12.52 5.69 0.88
N LEU A 194 -12.59 5.32 2.17
CA LEU A 194 -13.79 5.53 2.98
C LEU A 194 -14.19 6.99 3.05
N TRP A 195 -13.26 7.89 3.39
CA TRP A 195 -13.54 9.31 3.51
C TRP A 195 -13.83 9.97 2.17
N ASP A 196 -13.11 9.60 1.12
CA ASP A 196 -13.27 10.14 -0.23
C ASP A 196 -14.65 9.79 -0.79
N VAL A 197 -15.08 8.53 -0.68
CA VAL A 197 -16.42 8.11 -1.10
C VAL A 197 -17.51 8.84 -0.29
N ILE A 198 -17.34 9.01 1.03
CA ILE A 198 -18.30 9.75 1.86
C ILE A 198 -18.38 11.21 1.42
N ASP A 199 -17.24 11.87 1.25
CA ASP A 199 -17.19 13.28 0.86
C ASP A 199 -17.82 13.50 -0.52
N ASP A 200 -17.48 12.66 -1.50
CA ASP A 200 -17.93 12.82 -2.88
C ASP A 200 -19.40 12.43 -3.08
N THR A 201 -19.86 11.35 -2.45
CA THR A 201 -21.21 10.80 -2.71
C THR A 201 -22.27 11.29 -1.73
N ILE A 202 -21.87 11.67 -0.50
CA ILE A 202 -22.80 12.05 0.58
C ILE A 202 -22.70 13.54 0.87
N ALA A 203 -21.50 14.07 1.12
CA ALA A 203 -21.34 15.43 1.66
C ALA A 203 -21.39 16.54 0.61
N ARG A 204 -20.62 16.43 -0.48
CA ARG A 204 -20.41 17.53 -1.45
C ARG A 204 -21.09 17.33 -2.80
N LYS A 205 -21.52 16.09 -3.15
CA LYS A 205 -22.08 15.75 -4.47
C LYS A 205 -21.27 16.35 -5.61
N VAL A 206 -20.01 15.96 -5.69
CA VAL A 206 -19.14 16.40 -6.77
C VAL A 206 -19.55 15.66 -8.03
N ASN A 207 -20.12 16.36 -9.02
CA ASN A 207 -20.59 15.76 -10.28
C ASN A 207 -19.44 15.26 -11.17
N THR A 208 -18.19 15.46 -10.76
CA THR A 208 -16.97 15.04 -11.46
C THR A 208 -16.19 13.94 -10.75
N SER A 209 -16.73 13.31 -9.69
CA SER A 209 -16.06 12.18 -9.04
C SER A 209 -16.09 10.91 -9.90
N ASP A 210 -15.23 9.94 -9.59
CA ASP A 210 -15.22 8.66 -10.31
C ASP A 210 -16.57 7.94 -10.21
N ALA A 211 -17.25 8.07 -9.06
CA ALA A 211 -18.55 7.46 -8.83
C ALA A 211 -19.66 8.14 -9.65
N SER A 212 -19.61 9.45 -9.84
CA SER A 212 -20.56 10.15 -10.71
C SER A 212 -20.29 9.85 -12.18
N ALA A 213 -19.03 9.92 -12.62
CA ALA A 213 -18.63 9.59 -13.98
C ALA A 213 -19.01 8.14 -14.34
N PHE A 214 -18.83 7.20 -13.42
CA PHE A 214 -19.21 5.81 -13.64
C PHE A 214 -20.73 5.60 -13.67
N ALA A 215 -21.48 6.32 -12.83
CA ALA A 215 -22.94 6.29 -12.85
C ALA A 215 -23.50 6.77 -14.19
N ASP A 216 -22.92 7.84 -14.75
CA ASP A 216 -23.31 8.37 -16.06
C ASP A 216 -23.08 7.37 -17.19
N ILE A 217 -21.99 6.59 -17.12
CA ILE A 217 -21.70 5.54 -18.10
C ILE A 217 -22.61 4.31 -17.89
N CYS A 218 -22.87 3.89 -16.64
CA CYS A 218 -23.76 2.75 -16.39
C CYS A 218 -25.21 3.04 -16.79
N GLY A 219 -25.69 4.25 -16.51
CA GLY A 219 -27.10 4.64 -16.66
C GLY A 219 -28.09 3.89 -15.76
N CYS A 220 -27.61 2.92 -14.95
CA CYS A 220 -28.44 1.98 -14.20
C CYS A 220 -28.76 2.42 -12.77
N CYS A 221 -27.82 3.10 -12.11
CA CYS A 221 -27.86 3.40 -10.68
C CYS A 221 -27.20 4.76 -10.39
N PRO A 222 -27.67 5.52 -9.39
CA PRO A 222 -27.02 6.76 -8.95
C PRO A 222 -25.59 6.53 -8.42
N SER A 223 -24.75 7.57 -8.46
CA SER A 223 -23.37 7.56 -7.96
C SER A 223 -23.21 7.03 -6.53
N ARG A 224 -24.21 7.26 -5.66
CA ARG A 224 -24.23 6.74 -4.29
C ARG A 224 -24.21 5.22 -4.20
N VAL A 225 -24.92 4.54 -5.11
CA VAL A 225 -24.95 3.07 -5.12
C VAL A 225 -23.58 2.53 -5.47
N TRP A 226 -22.94 3.11 -6.50
CA TRP A 226 -21.58 2.75 -6.90
C TRP A 226 -20.56 3.05 -5.82
N GLY A 227 -20.66 4.21 -5.16
CA GLY A 227 -19.84 4.56 -4.00
C GLY A 227 -19.96 3.53 -2.88
N VAL A 228 -21.17 3.13 -2.50
CA VAL A 228 -21.38 2.08 -1.47
C VAL A 228 -20.80 0.74 -1.89
N VAL A 229 -20.98 0.34 -3.16
CA VAL A 229 -20.40 -0.91 -3.68
C VAL A 229 -18.88 -0.90 -3.56
N TRP A 230 -18.23 0.16 -4.01
CA TRP A 230 -16.76 0.27 -3.93
C TRP A 230 -16.28 0.40 -2.49
N LEU A 231 -17.04 1.04 -1.62
CA LEU A 231 -16.76 1.09 -0.19
C LEU A 231 -16.77 -0.31 0.45
N LEU A 232 -17.75 -1.15 0.10
CA LEU A 232 -17.81 -2.53 0.58
C LEU A 232 -16.61 -3.34 0.07
N ILE A 233 -16.20 -3.15 -1.20
CA ILE A 233 -15.01 -3.79 -1.75
C ILE A 233 -13.74 -3.32 -1.02
N ALA A 234 -13.63 -2.02 -0.72
CA ALA A 234 -12.52 -1.46 0.04
C ALA A 234 -12.45 -2.05 1.46
N ALA A 235 -13.60 -2.21 2.13
CA ALA A 235 -13.68 -2.88 3.43
C ALA A 235 -13.25 -4.35 3.37
N CYS A 236 -13.61 -5.07 2.30
CA CYS A 236 -13.13 -6.43 2.04
C CYS A 236 -11.62 -6.47 1.85
N PHE A 237 -11.03 -5.53 1.12
CA PHE A 237 -9.57 -5.43 0.97
C PHE A 237 -8.89 -5.16 2.31
N PHE A 238 -9.40 -4.22 3.10
CA PHE A 238 -8.87 -3.96 4.44
C PHE A 238 -8.88 -5.22 5.31
N ALA A 239 -10.01 -5.93 5.36
CA ALA A 239 -10.13 -7.19 6.10
C ALA A 239 -9.18 -8.26 5.55
N ALA A 240 -9.06 -8.39 4.22
CA ALA A 240 -8.15 -9.33 3.58
C ALA A 240 -6.68 -9.04 3.94
N GLY A 241 -6.26 -7.77 3.97
CA GLY A 241 -4.91 -7.37 4.39
C GLY A 241 -4.58 -7.84 5.80
N ILE A 242 -5.53 -7.67 6.75
CA ILE A 242 -5.39 -8.15 8.12
C ILE A 242 -5.35 -9.68 8.17
N LEU A 243 -6.26 -10.37 7.47
CA LEU A 243 -6.34 -11.83 7.47
C LEU A 243 -5.09 -12.48 6.85
N VAL A 244 -4.57 -11.92 5.75
CA VAL A 244 -3.31 -12.35 5.15
C VAL A 244 -2.16 -12.10 6.11
N GLY A 245 -2.11 -10.93 6.76
CA GLY A 245 -1.12 -10.65 7.80
C GLY A 245 -1.13 -11.67 8.94
N LEU A 246 -2.33 -12.04 9.40
CA LEU A 246 -2.52 -13.04 10.45
C LEU A 246 -2.10 -14.44 10.04
N ALA A 247 -2.43 -14.84 8.81
CA ALA A 247 -2.17 -16.19 8.30
C ALA A 247 -0.70 -16.38 7.84
N ALA A 248 -0.08 -15.34 7.26
CA ALA A 248 1.23 -15.45 6.63
C ALA A 248 2.40 -15.19 7.60
N PHE A 249 2.23 -14.32 8.60
CA PHE A 249 3.34 -13.85 9.44
C PHE A 249 3.14 -14.21 10.92
N LYS A 250 3.59 -15.42 11.31
CA LYS A 250 3.42 -15.98 12.66
C LYS A 250 4.65 -15.81 13.56
N GLU A 251 5.68 -15.14 13.07
CA GLU A 251 6.94 -14.91 13.75
C GLU A 251 6.74 -14.04 15.00
N THR A 252 7.52 -14.31 16.03
CA THR A 252 7.59 -13.46 17.24
C THR A 252 8.44 -12.22 16.97
N ALA A 253 8.27 -11.16 17.76
CA ALA A 253 9.10 -9.96 17.65
C ALA A 253 10.62 -10.25 17.74
N ALA A 254 11.03 -11.24 18.54
CA ALA A 254 12.42 -11.67 18.63
C ALA A 254 12.91 -12.33 17.33
N GLN A 255 12.11 -13.23 16.76
CA GLN A 255 12.40 -13.88 15.48
C GLN A 255 12.48 -12.86 14.34
N GLN A 256 11.49 -11.96 14.22
CA GLN A 256 11.52 -10.92 13.19
C GLN A 256 12.76 -10.04 13.28
N LYS A 257 13.23 -9.74 14.50
CA LYS A 257 14.45 -8.95 14.72
C LYS A 257 15.71 -9.72 14.30
N GLU A 258 15.76 -11.02 14.60
CA GLU A 258 16.84 -11.91 14.15
C GLU A 258 16.85 -12.01 12.62
N ASP A 259 15.72 -12.31 12.01
CA ASP A 259 15.57 -12.43 10.56
C ASP A 259 15.94 -11.13 9.84
N ALA A 260 15.52 -9.98 10.38
CA ALA A 260 15.85 -8.67 9.83
C ALA A 260 17.34 -8.29 9.95
N SER A 261 18.09 -8.96 10.82
CA SER A 261 19.54 -8.79 10.91
C SER A 261 20.30 -9.55 9.81
N HIS A 262 19.68 -10.55 9.20
CA HIS A 262 20.25 -11.34 8.11
C HIS A 262 19.70 -10.90 6.74
N PHE A 263 18.43 -10.52 6.65
CA PHE A 263 17.78 -10.12 5.41
C PHE A 263 17.77 -8.59 5.24
N LEU A 264 18.45 -8.11 4.18
CA LEU A 264 18.65 -6.68 3.91
C LEU A 264 19.06 -5.91 5.18
N PRO A 265 20.21 -6.26 5.78
CA PRO A 265 20.69 -5.67 7.01
C PRO A 265 20.92 -4.17 6.84
N VAL A 266 20.71 -3.42 7.92
CA VAL A 266 20.98 -1.99 7.94
C VAL A 266 22.48 -1.76 7.66
N PRO A 267 22.86 -0.90 6.69
CA PRO A 267 24.26 -0.58 6.43
C PRO A 267 25.02 -0.19 7.70
N GLY A 268 26.16 -0.84 7.96
CA GLY A 268 26.96 -0.64 9.17
C GLY A 268 26.58 -1.51 10.38
N SER A 269 25.54 -2.36 10.27
CA SER A 269 25.24 -3.37 11.29
C SER A 269 26.14 -4.61 11.16
N SER A 270 26.19 -5.45 12.21
CA SER A 270 27.01 -6.67 12.26
C SER A 270 26.69 -7.69 11.17
N GLY A 271 25.49 -7.64 10.58
CA GLY A 271 25.08 -8.49 9.46
C GLY A 271 25.35 -7.89 8.08
N ALA A 272 25.73 -6.60 7.98
CA ALA A 272 25.98 -5.94 6.71
C ALA A 272 27.38 -6.26 6.17
N VAL A 273 27.45 -6.68 4.90
CA VAL A 273 28.71 -6.78 4.16
C VAL A 273 29.34 -5.38 4.08
N PRO A 274 30.67 -5.20 4.25
CA PRO A 274 31.30 -3.88 4.18
C PRO A 274 31.00 -3.21 2.83
N SER A 275 30.18 -2.16 2.82
CA SER A 275 29.85 -1.41 1.62
C SER A 275 30.98 -0.44 1.26
N THR A 276 31.50 -0.53 0.04
CA THR A 276 32.37 0.50 -0.55
C THR A 276 31.58 1.80 -0.79
N PRO A 277 32.08 3.00 -0.43
CA PRO A 277 31.16 4.09 -0.07
C PRO A 277 30.83 5.10 -1.17
N LEU A 278 31.38 5.04 -2.40
CA LEU A 278 31.28 6.19 -3.33
C LEU A 278 30.59 5.94 -4.67
N SER A 279 30.63 4.73 -5.22
CA SER A 279 30.18 4.48 -6.60
C SER A 279 28.66 4.45 -6.76
N LEU A 280 27.92 3.93 -5.78
CA LEU A 280 26.46 3.82 -5.83
C LEU A 280 25.74 5.18 -5.74
N LEU A 281 26.23 6.09 -4.89
CA LEU A 281 25.69 7.45 -4.77
C LEU A 281 25.88 8.25 -6.07
N ALA A 282 27.03 8.10 -6.74
CA ALA A 282 27.31 8.75 -8.01
C ALA A 282 26.42 8.23 -9.16
N VAL A 283 26.16 6.93 -9.19
CA VAL A 283 25.23 6.32 -10.17
C VAL A 283 23.80 6.77 -9.91
N PHE A 284 23.36 6.83 -8.65
CA PHE A 284 22.01 7.29 -8.29
C PHE A 284 21.81 8.77 -8.64
N ALA A 285 22.78 9.63 -8.32
CA ALA A 285 22.74 11.04 -8.68
C ALA A 285 22.71 11.25 -10.21
N SER A 286 23.45 10.44 -10.97
CA SER A 286 23.47 10.49 -12.44
C SER A 286 22.13 10.04 -13.04
N ALA A 287 21.50 8.99 -12.47
CA ALA A 287 20.18 8.53 -12.90
C ALA A 287 19.08 9.56 -12.61
N VAL A 288 19.12 10.22 -11.44
CA VAL A 288 18.19 11.30 -11.09
C VAL A 288 18.38 12.51 -12.02
N LEU A 289 19.62 12.91 -12.30
CA LEU A 289 19.91 14.01 -13.23
C LEU A 289 19.45 13.70 -14.67
N ALA A 290 19.66 12.48 -15.15
CA ALA A 290 19.19 12.06 -16.47
C ALA A 290 17.66 12.03 -16.56
N PHE A 291 16.98 11.62 -15.48
CA PHE A 291 15.52 11.61 -15.40
C PHE A 291 14.90 13.02 -15.36
N VAL A 292 15.57 13.96 -14.69
CA VAL A 292 15.16 15.38 -14.64
C VAL A 292 15.41 16.09 -15.98
N ALA A 293 16.38 15.64 -16.77
CA ALA A 293 16.77 16.25 -18.04
C ALA A 293 15.98 15.76 -19.28
N ALA A 294 15.31 14.60 -19.19
CA ALA A 294 14.36 14.09 -20.20
C ALA A 294 12.97 14.74 -20.04
#